data_AF-A0A966DHZ7-F1
#
_entry.id   AF-A0A966DHZ7-F1
#
_cell.length_a   1.000
_cell.length_b   1.000
_cell.length_c   1.000
_cell.angle_alpha   90.00
_cell.angle_beta   90.00
_cell.angle_gamma   90.00
#
_symmetry.space_group_name_H-M   'P 1'
#
loop_
_entity.id
_entity.type
_entity.pdbx_description
1 polymer ?
#
loop_
_entity_poly.entity_id
_entity_poly.type
_entity_poly.pdbx_seq_one_letter_code
_entity_poly.pdbx_strand_id
1 'polypeptide(L)'
;MDGLMYQEGFKYAFNPKACQSCAGKCCIGESGYIWVSNEEIEAIAKKLLLTKESFINNYLLKIRYRFTIKEIPYEGGYGCIFFNRE
;
A
#
# COMPACT_ATOMS: atom_id res chain seq x y z
N MET A 1 17.64 2.65 -19.64
CA MET A 1 17.03 1.71 -18.67
C MET A 1 17.15 2.31 -17.28
N ASP A 2 16.63 3.53 -17.12
CA ASP A 2 16.85 4.35 -15.93
C ASP A 2 15.53 4.45 -15.14
N GLY A 3 15.55 4.12 -13.85
CA GLY A 3 14.40 4.28 -12.93
C GLY A 3 13.51 3.05 -12.68
N LEU A 4 13.92 1.84 -13.05
CA LEU A 4 13.20 0.62 -12.64
C LEU A 4 13.57 0.21 -11.21
N MET A 5 12.57 -0.21 -10.42
CA MET A 5 12.74 -0.72 -9.06
C MET A 5 12.85 -2.25 -9.10
N TYR A 6 13.93 -2.77 -8.55
CA TYR A 6 14.20 -4.20 -8.45
C TYR A 6 14.09 -4.67 -7.00
N GLN A 7 13.66 -5.91 -6.82
CA GLN A 7 13.66 -6.58 -5.52
C GLN A 7 14.30 -7.96 -5.68
N GLU A 8 15.18 -8.33 -4.76
CA GLU A 8 15.81 -9.65 -4.78
C GLU A 8 14.74 -10.75 -4.70
N GLY A 9 14.91 -11.80 -5.52
CA GLY A 9 13.95 -12.91 -5.62
C GLY A 9 12.82 -12.71 -6.63
N PHE A 10 12.69 -11.53 -7.25
CA PHE A 10 11.68 -11.27 -8.28
C PHE A 10 12.28 -11.31 -9.69
N LYS A 11 11.63 -12.02 -10.62
CA LYS A 11 12.02 -12.08 -12.04
C LYS A 11 11.50 -10.90 -12.88
N TYR A 12 10.93 -9.90 -12.21
CA TYR A 12 10.35 -8.71 -12.81
C TYR A 12 10.81 -7.48 -12.03
N ALA A 13 10.70 -6.32 -12.66
CA ALA A 13 10.96 -5.04 -12.05
C ALA A 13 9.71 -4.18 -12.12
N PHE A 14 9.55 -3.27 -11.17
CA PHE A 14 8.47 -2.30 -11.19
C PHE A 14 8.95 -1.00 -11.87
N ASN A 15 8.13 -0.45 -12.76
CA ASN A 15 8.37 0.86 -13.36
C ASN A 15 7.50 1.92 -12.64
N PRO A 16 8.08 2.78 -11.78
CA PRO A 16 7.32 3.80 -11.06
C PRO A 16 6.63 4.80 -12.00
N LYS A 17 7.21 5.06 -13.18
CA LYS A 17 6.61 5.97 -14.17
C LYS A 17 5.37 5.38 -14.84
N ALA A 18 5.18 4.05 -14.78
CA ALA A 18 3.98 3.43 -15.36
C ALA A 18 2.69 3.91 -14.67
N CYS A 19 2.74 4.28 -13.39
CA CYS A 19 1.59 4.85 -12.68
C CYS A 19 1.04 6.11 -13.38
N GLN A 20 1.89 6.90 -14.04
CA GLN A 20 1.47 8.12 -14.75
C GLN A 20 0.57 7.82 -15.97
N SER A 21 0.73 6.64 -16.58
CA SER A 21 -0.09 6.25 -17.73
C SER A 21 -1.54 5.89 -17.39
N CYS A 22 -1.82 5.53 -16.12
CA CYS A 22 -3.15 5.13 -15.67
C CYS A 22 -3.63 5.88 -14.43
N ALA A 23 -2.90 6.91 -13.99
CA ALA A 23 -3.15 7.65 -12.75
C ALA A 23 -3.27 6.74 -11.51
N GLY A 24 -2.52 5.63 -11.48
CA GLY A 24 -2.46 4.76 -10.31
C GLY A 24 -3.70 3.90 -10.07
N LYS A 25 -4.39 3.42 -11.11
CA LYS A 25 -5.55 2.49 -11.02
C LYS A 25 -5.36 1.26 -10.13
N CYS A 26 -4.12 0.85 -9.83
CA CYS A 26 -3.84 -0.23 -8.89
C CYS A 26 -4.03 0.17 -7.41
N CYS A 27 -4.06 1.46 -7.11
CA CYS A 27 -4.13 2.03 -5.76
C CYS A 27 -5.47 2.73 -5.47
N ILE A 28 -6.34 2.86 -6.47
CA ILE A 28 -7.66 3.52 -6.40
C ILE A 28 -8.72 2.64 -7.04
N GLY A 29 -9.98 2.76 -6.60
CA GLY A 29 -11.08 2.00 -7.16
C GLY A 29 -12.31 1.97 -6.27
N GLU A 30 -13.14 0.93 -6.42
CA GLU A 30 -14.20 0.62 -5.46
C GLU A 30 -13.60 0.22 -4.10
N SER A 31 -14.37 0.36 -3.01
CA SER A 31 -13.89 -0.02 -1.68
C SER A 31 -13.62 -1.53 -1.60
N GLY A 32 -12.53 -1.89 -0.94
CA GLY A 32 -12.10 -3.27 -0.80
C GLY A 32 -11.30 -3.53 0.47
N TYR A 33 -10.59 -4.65 0.46
CA TYR A 33 -9.69 -5.03 1.55
C TYR A 33 -8.29 -5.29 1.02
N ILE A 34 -7.33 -4.57 1.57
CA ILE A 34 -5.90 -4.76 1.33
C ILE A 34 -5.34 -5.50 2.55
N TRP A 35 -5.49 -6.82 2.54
CA TRP A 35 -5.10 -7.68 3.65
C TRP A 35 -3.59 -7.66 3.87
N VAL A 36 -3.19 -7.57 5.14
CA VAL A 36 -1.79 -7.69 5.56
C VAL A 36 -1.65 -8.77 6.64
N SER A 37 -0.62 -9.58 6.51
CA SER A 37 -0.19 -10.54 7.52
C SER A 37 0.57 -9.86 8.66
N ASN A 38 0.77 -10.56 9.79
CA ASN A 38 1.57 -10.02 10.89
C ASN A 38 3.02 -9.71 10.48
N GLU A 39 3.61 -10.54 9.61
CA GLU A 39 4.96 -10.36 9.09
C GLU A 39 5.05 -9.11 8.21
N GLU A 40 4.06 -8.90 7.34
CA GLU A 40 3.97 -7.67 6.52
C GLU A 40 3.76 -6.42 7.37
N ILE A 41 2.93 -6.50 8.41
CA ILE A 41 2.72 -5.40 9.36
C ILE A 41 4.04 -4.96 9.98
N GLU A 42 4.87 -5.90 10.43
CA GLU A 42 6.17 -5.61 11.04
C GLU A 42 7.17 -5.07 10.01
N ALA A 43 7.20 -5.66 8.81
CA ALA A 43 8.07 -5.20 7.74
C ALA A 43 7.74 -3.77 7.30
N ILE A 44 6.45 -3.45 7.11
CA ILE A 44 5.99 -2.12 6.69
C ILE A 44 6.22 -1.10 7.80
N ALA A 45 5.87 -1.41 9.05
CA ALA A 45 6.11 -0.53 10.19
C ALA A 45 7.59 -0.16 10.30
N LYS A 46 8.49 -1.14 10.17
CA LYS A 46 9.95 -0.91 10.17
C LYS A 46 10.40 -0.02 9.02
N LYS A 47 9.85 -0.22 7.82
CA LYS A 47 10.18 0.61 6.65
C LYS A 47 9.72 2.06 6.80
N LEU A 48 8.59 2.28 7.50
CA LEU A 48 8.07 3.60 7.82
C LEU A 48 8.70 4.22 9.07
N LEU A 49 9.67 3.55 9.71
CA LEU A 49 10.30 3.96 10.97
C LEU A 49 9.27 4.16 12.10
N LEU A 50 8.24 3.32 12.13
CA LEU A 50 7.18 3.30 13.13
C LEU A 50 7.25 2.03 13.98
N THR A 51 6.68 2.10 15.18
CA THR A 51 6.39 0.88 15.95
C THR A 51 5.24 0.12 15.31
N LYS A 52 5.19 -1.21 15.52
CA LYS A 52 4.07 -2.06 15.09
C LYS A 52 2.72 -1.51 15.56
N GLU A 53 2.64 -1.10 16.83
CA GLU A 53 1.43 -0.54 17.42
C GLU A 53 1.01 0.78 16.74
N SER A 54 1.95 1.70 16.51
CA SER A 54 1.67 2.95 15.80
C SER A 54 1.19 2.68 14.38
N PHE A 55 1.80 1.72 13.67
CA PHE A 55 1.37 1.36 12.33
C PHE A 55 -0.05 0.80 12.30
N ILE A 56 -0.38 -0.14 13.20
CA ILE A 56 -1.71 -0.73 13.31
C ILE A 56 -2.77 0.36 13.58
N ASN A 57 -2.54 1.22 14.57
CA ASN A 57 -3.53 2.21 15.00
C ASN A 57 -3.76 3.30 13.93
N ASN A 58 -2.68 3.77 13.30
CA ASN A 58 -2.77 4.87 12.35
C ASN A 58 -3.20 4.41 10.95
N TYR A 59 -2.76 3.24 10.48
CA TYR A 59 -2.88 2.87 9.06
C TYR A 59 -3.72 1.62 8.77
N LEU A 60 -4.09 0.82 9.78
CA LEU A 60 -4.85 -0.41 9.57
C LEU A 60 -6.26 -0.35 10.18
N LEU A 61 -7.16 -1.17 9.64
CA LEU A 61 -8.47 -1.47 10.18
C LEU A 61 -8.54 -2.96 10.50
N LYS A 62 -9.02 -3.30 11.69
CA LYS A 62 -9.24 -4.70 12.07
C LYS A 62 -10.64 -5.15 11.65
N ILE A 63 -10.69 -6.14 10.77
CA ILE A 63 -11.94 -6.79 10.34
C ILE A 63 -11.91 -8.23 10.84
N ARG A 64 -12.72 -8.51 11.87
CA ARG A 64 -12.73 -9.80 12.58
C ARG A 64 -11.32 -10.18 13.07
N TYR A 65 -10.70 -11.16 12.43
CA TYR A 65 -9.41 -11.74 12.79
C TYR A 65 -8.25 -11.27 11.89
N ARG A 66 -8.51 -10.39 10.92
CA ARG A 66 -7.48 -9.88 9.98
C ARG A 66 -7.37 -8.37 10.03
N PHE A 67 -6.22 -7.86 9.61
CA PHE A 67 -6.00 -6.43 9.39
C PHE A 67 -5.98 -6.12 7.90
N THR A 68 -6.64 -5.03 7.54
CA THR A 68 -6.59 -4.43 6.21
C THR A 68 -5.98 -3.04 6.31
N ILE A 69 -5.27 -2.59 5.27
CA ILE A 69 -4.86 -1.19 5.15
C ILE A 69 -6.11 -0.31 5.00
N LYS A 70 -6.09 0.87 5.64
CA LYS A 70 -7.18 1.85 5.52
C LYS A 70 -7.25 2.40 4.10
N GLU A 71 -8.48 2.65 3.67
CA GLU A 71 -8.80 3.37 2.44
C GLU A 71 -9.43 4.71 2.79
N ILE A 72 -9.20 5.72 1.96
CA ILE A 72 -9.78 7.07 2.08
C ILE A 72 -10.65 7.39 0.86
N PRO A 73 -11.77 8.13 1.00
CA PRO A 73 -12.60 8.51 -0.13
C PRO A 73 -11.81 9.25 -1.20
N TYR A 74 -11.97 8.86 -2.45
CA TYR A 74 -11.22 9.43 -3.56
C TYR A 74 -11.94 9.33 -4.91
N GLU A 75 -12.14 10.47 -5.61
CA GLU A 75 -12.74 10.55 -6.96
C GLU A 75 -13.99 9.69 -7.17
N GLY A 76 -14.92 9.72 -6.21
CA GLY A 76 -16.15 8.93 -6.26
C GLY A 76 -15.98 7.44 -5.91
N GLY A 77 -14.76 7.01 -5.59
CA GLY A 77 -14.42 5.71 -5.01
C GLY A 77 -13.53 5.88 -3.79
N TYR A 78 -12.50 5.06 -3.70
CA TYR A 78 -11.55 4.99 -2.58
C TYR A 78 -10.12 4.86 -3.09
N GLY A 79 -9.17 5.36 -2.30
CA GLY A 79 -7.75 5.18 -2.50
C GLY A 79 -7.07 4.61 -1.27
N CYS A 80 -6.04 3.80 -1.45
CA CYS A 80 -5.19 3.34 -0.36
C CYS A 80 -4.60 4.55 0.40
N ILE A 81 -4.54 4.50 1.74
CA ILE A 81 -3.97 5.58 2.56
C ILE A 81 -2.50 5.91 2.22
N PHE A 82 -1.77 4.97 1.60
CA PHE A 82 -0.39 5.17 1.14
C PHE A 82 -0.29 5.67 -0.30
N PHE A 83 -1.40 5.92 -0.98
CA PHE A 83 -1.37 6.43 -2.34
C PHE A 83 -0.95 7.90 -2.34
N ASN A 84 0.36 8.14 -2.52
CA ASN A 84 0.93 9.47 -2.70
C ASN A 84 0.88 9.89 -4.18
N ARG A 85 0.61 11.18 -4.43
CA ARG A 85 0.51 11.79 -5.76
C ARG A 85 1.46 12.95 -5.99
N GLU A 86 2.20 13.32 -4.96
CA GLU A 86 3.30 14.27 -5.05
C GLU A 86 4.54 13.61 -5.65
#